data_AF-A0A653KVY6-F1
#
_entry.id   AF-A0A653KVY6-F1
#
_cell.length_a   1.000
_cell.length_b   1.000
_cell.length_c   1.000
_cell.angle_alpha   90.00
_cell.angle_beta   90.00
_cell.angle_gamma   90.00
#
_symmetry.space_group_name_H-M   'P 1'
#
loop_
_entity.id
_entity.type
_entity.pdbx_description
1 polymer ?
#
loop_
_entity_poly.entity_id
_entity_poly.type
_entity_poly.pdbx_seq_one_letter_code
_entity_poly.pdbx_strand_id
1 'polypeptide(L)'
;MQPDGRRIELGWNRLGQLIEEKGANGGVTRWRYDERGRQIVRRDPRGAITRYEWNAADRLQAVYLPGGGSRRFEYNAYGKVTAEWDELGRETRNEYHPGLHLVSRRINPDGSELKYRNDNAKLFLSEIENEHGEQHRIHYFPNGLVARETGFDGRTTAYRYDLNGHLNEKVEFGKQETELVTRYERDPMGGCLKKPCPMAMKSSSAMTSTVSGPMWMMAPSHSPLNTMLQAICWPSIRAGLPAISSMMPWGGWPTGSCPMATSWLTTTCMAS
;
A
#
# COMPACT_ATOMS: atom_id res chain seq x y z
N MET A 1 26.39 -11.01 11.66
CA MET A 1 26.42 -12.47 11.48
C MET A 1 25.00 -12.96 11.65
N GLN A 2 24.38 -13.53 10.61
CA GLN A 2 23.09 -14.21 10.78
C GLN A 2 23.32 -15.55 11.52
N PRO A 3 22.35 -16.06 12.28
CA PRO A 3 22.54 -17.25 13.13
C PRO A 3 22.79 -18.56 12.38
N ASP A 4 22.77 -18.56 11.05
CA ASP A 4 22.89 -19.74 10.18
C ASP A 4 24.29 -19.94 9.57
N GLY A 5 25.29 -19.15 10.00
CA GLY A 5 26.67 -19.25 9.49
C GLY A 5 26.87 -18.70 8.07
N ARG A 6 25.82 -18.14 7.45
CA ARG A 6 25.95 -17.47 6.15
C ARG A 6 26.70 -16.15 6.30
N ARG A 7 27.76 -16.00 5.50
CA ARG A 7 28.56 -14.78 5.40
C ARG A 7 28.20 -14.04 4.12
N ILE A 8 27.93 -12.75 4.26
CA ILE A 8 27.88 -11.81 3.14
C ILE A 8 29.15 -10.97 3.18
N GLU A 9 29.76 -10.74 2.03
CA GLU A 9 30.87 -9.78 1.88
C GLU A 9 30.37 -8.57 1.13
N LEU A 10 30.70 -7.38 1.62
CA LEU A 10 30.29 -6.12 1.05
C LEU A 10 31.55 -5.32 0.70
N GLY A 11 31.52 -4.60 -0.42
CA GLY A 11 32.59 -3.74 -0.90
C GLY A 11 32.05 -2.33 -1.11
N TRP A 12 32.77 -1.33 -0.59
CA TRP A 12 32.39 0.08 -0.68
C TRP A 12 33.46 0.90 -1.38
N ASN A 13 33.06 1.97 -2.05
CA ASN A 13 33.98 2.97 -2.56
C ASN A 13 34.37 4.00 -1.47
N ARG A 14 35.26 4.93 -1.80
CA ARG A 14 35.72 6.00 -0.88
C ARG A 14 34.62 6.97 -0.44
N LEU A 15 33.51 7.02 -1.17
CA LEU A 15 32.33 7.83 -0.84
C LEU A 15 31.33 7.06 0.05
N GLY A 16 31.67 5.85 0.51
CA GLY A 16 30.81 5.02 1.35
C GLY A 16 29.69 4.31 0.59
N GLN A 17 29.74 4.27 -0.74
CA GLN A 17 28.70 3.65 -1.56
C GLN A 17 29.02 2.19 -1.84
N LEU A 18 28.00 1.32 -1.75
CA LEU A 18 28.14 -0.12 -2.01
C LEU A 18 28.40 -0.38 -3.50
N ILE A 19 29.55 -0.95 -3.84
CA ILE A 19 29.95 -1.28 -5.22
C ILE A 19 29.94 -2.78 -5.51
N GLU A 20 30.00 -3.62 -4.48
CA GLU A 20 29.99 -5.08 -4.60
C GLU A 20 29.34 -5.74 -3.38
N GLU A 21 28.57 -6.79 -3.62
CA GLU A 21 28.01 -7.67 -2.59
C GLU A 21 28.20 -9.10 -3.06
N LYS A 22 28.84 -9.92 -2.23
CA LYS A 22 28.95 -11.36 -2.44
C LYS A 22 28.04 -12.05 -1.44
N GLY A 23 27.00 -12.68 -1.98
CA GLY A 23 26.09 -13.50 -1.19
C GLY A 23 26.77 -14.77 -0.68
N ALA A 24 26.17 -15.38 0.35
CA ALA A 24 26.69 -16.62 0.94
C ALA A 24 26.73 -17.81 -0.04
N ASN A 25 26.02 -17.72 -1.17
CA ASN A 25 26.04 -18.69 -2.26
C ASN A 25 27.12 -18.40 -3.33
N GLY A 26 28.01 -17.43 -3.09
CA GLY A 26 29.05 -17.00 -4.03
C GLY A 26 28.56 -16.08 -5.15
N GLY A 27 27.26 -15.76 -5.20
CA GLY A 27 26.70 -14.84 -6.19
C GLY A 27 27.18 -13.40 -5.94
N VAL A 28 27.66 -12.73 -6.99
CA VAL A 28 28.22 -11.37 -6.88
C VAL A 28 27.30 -10.35 -7.56
N THR A 29 26.78 -9.40 -6.79
CA THR A 29 26.08 -8.22 -7.31
C THR A 29 27.04 -7.04 -7.33
N ARG A 30 27.01 -6.24 -8.39
CA ARG A 30 27.85 -5.03 -8.52
C ARG A 30 27.02 -3.80 -8.85
N TRP A 31 27.46 -2.65 -8.36
CA TRP A 31 26.82 -1.37 -8.59
C TRP A 31 27.83 -0.34 -9.10
N ARG A 32 27.34 0.60 -9.90
CA ARG A 32 28.08 1.79 -10.32
C ARG A 32 27.21 3.01 -10.11
N TYR A 33 27.85 4.12 -9.76
CA TYR A 33 27.22 5.41 -9.50
C TYR A 33 27.82 6.48 -10.40
N ASP A 34 27.05 7.53 -10.66
CA ASP A 34 27.57 8.75 -11.27
C ASP A 34 28.25 9.66 -10.23
N GLU A 35 28.75 10.81 -10.67
CA GLU A 35 29.44 11.81 -9.83
C GLU A 35 28.54 12.41 -8.74
N ARG A 36 27.21 12.41 -8.95
CA ARG A 36 26.21 12.83 -7.96
C ARG A 36 25.85 11.71 -6.99
N GLY A 37 26.47 10.54 -7.14
CA GLY A 37 26.25 9.37 -6.30
C GLY A 37 24.95 8.63 -6.60
N ARG A 38 24.32 8.87 -7.75
CA ARG A 38 23.11 8.17 -8.19
C ARG A 38 23.50 6.89 -8.91
N GLN A 39 22.81 5.79 -8.61
CA GLN A 39 23.11 4.49 -9.22
C GLN A 39 22.83 4.53 -10.73
N ILE A 40 23.80 4.18 -11.56
CA ILE A 40 23.66 4.16 -13.04
C ILE A 40 23.70 2.75 -13.62
N VAL A 41 24.29 1.78 -12.90
CA VAL A 41 24.35 0.38 -13.32
C VAL A 41 24.20 -0.53 -12.11
N ARG A 42 23.43 -1.60 -12.28
CA ARG A 42 23.41 -2.76 -11.39
C ARG A 42 23.64 -4.02 -12.23
N ARG A 43 24.58 -4.86 -11.81
CA ARG A 43 24.82 -6.18 -12.41
C ARG A 43 24.49 -7.24 -11.37
N ASP A 44 23.60 -8.16 -11.70
CA ASP A 44 23.23 -9.26 -10.83
C ASP A 44 24.27 -10.41 -10.87
N PRO A 45 24.15 -11.43 -9.99
CA PRO A 45 25.04 -12.59 -9.98
C PRO A 45 25.06 -13.42 -11.27
N ARG A 46 23.99 -13.34 -12.08
CA ARG A 46 23.88 -14.02 -13.37
C ARG A 46 24.48 -13.20 -14.51
N GLY A 47 25.02 -12.02 -14.19
CA GLY A 47 25.59 -11.08 -15.14
C GLY A 47 24.58 -10.19 -15.85
N ALA A 48 23.30 -10.26 -15.48
CA ALA A 48 22.23 -9.43 -16.03
C ALA A 48 22.45 -7.97 -15.62
N ILE A 49 22.39 -7.05 -16.58
CA ILE A 49 22.70 -5.63 -16.36
C ILE A 49 21.43 -4.80 -16.43
N THR A 50 21.12 -4.08 -15.36
CA THR A 50 20.13 -3.01 -15.33
C THR A 50 20.84 -1.66 -15.36
N ARG A 51 20.43 -0.77 -16.27
CA ARG A 51 20.96 0.61 -16.35
C ARG A 51 19.90 1.61 -15.94
N TYR A 52 20.34 2.71 -15.34
CA TYR A 52 19.47 3.77 -14.83
C TYR A 52 19.95 5.10 -15.43
N GLU A 53 19.02 5.86 -15.97
CA GLU A 53 19.26 7.20 -16.46
C GLU A 53 18.51 8.21 -15.61
N TRP A 54 19.17 9.30 -15.31
CA TRP A 54 18.67 10.36 -14.45
C TRP A 54 18.72 11.68 -15.19
N ASN A 55 17.66 12.48 -15.05
CA ASN A 55 17.65 13.82 -15.62
C ASN A 55 18.49 14.81 -14.80
N ALA A 56 18.55 16.06 -15.26
CA ALA A 56 19.30 17.13 -14.60
C ALA A 56 18.72 17.54 -13.22
N ALA A 57 17.47 17.17 -12.92
CA ALA A 57 16.80 17.45 -11.66
C ALA A 57 16.87 16.28 -10.66
N ASP A 58 17.82 15.34 -10.86
CA ASP A 58 18.02 14.16 -10.02
C ASP A 58 16.82 13.21 -9.93
N ARG A 59 16.02 13.13 -11.01
CA ARG A 59 14.87 12.21 -11.12
C ARG A 59 15.17 11.12 -12.14
N LEU A 60 14.68 9.92 -11.86
CA LEU A 60 14.87 8.73 -12.70
C LEU A 60 14.12 8.91 -14.03
N GLN A 61 14.84 9.05 -15.13
CA GLN A 61 14.24 9.24 -16.45
C GLN A 61 13.98 7.92 -17.16
N ALA A 62 14.87 6.93 -17.01
CA ALA A 62 14.70 5.63 -17.62
C ALA A 62 15.38 4.50 -16.83
N VAL A 63 14.85 3.29 -16.98
CA VAL A 63 15.44 2.03 -16.51
C VAL A 63 15.51 1.08 -17.68
N TYR A 64 16.71 0.63 -18.04
CA TYR A 64 16.93 -0.39 -19.06
C TYR A 64 17.13 -1.73 -18.38
N LEU A 65 16.26 -2.68 -18.69
CA LEU A 65 16.29 -4.01 -18.10
C LEU A 65 17.21 -4.94 -18.91
N PRO A 66 17.74 -6.00 -18.27
CA PRO A 66 18.62 -6.95 -18.96
C PRO A 66 17.99 -7.64 -20.17
N GLY A 67 16.65 -7.76 -20.20
CA GLY A 67 15.89 -8.35 -21.29
C GLY A 67 15.64 -7.42 -22.49
N GLY A 68 16.27 -6.24 -22.54
CA GLY A 68 16.12 -5.26 -23.62
C GLY A 68 14.92 -4.32 -23.47
N GLY A 69 13.94 -4.66 -22.62
CA GLY A 69 12.85 -3.74 -22.26
C GLY A 69 13.35 -2.52 -21.49
N SER A 70 12.63 -1.41 -21.60
CA SER A 70 12.93 -0.19 -20.84
C SER A 70 11.68 0.41 -20.23
N ARG A 71 11.77 0.92 -19.01
CA ARG A 71 10.76 1.82 -18.43
C ARG A 71 11.22 3.27 -18.54
N ARG A 72 10.31 4.21 -18.76
CA ARG A 72 10.63 5.65 -18.87
C ARG A 72 9.63 6.48 -18.08
N PHE A 73 10.06 7.65 -17.63
CA PHE A 73 9.25 8.54 -16.81
C PHE A 73 9.41 9.99 -17.23
N GLU A 74 8.31 10.72 -17.27
CA GLU A 74 8.25 12.17 -17.38
C GLU A 74 7.67 12.79 -16.12
N TYR A 75 8.06 14.03 -15.84
CA TYR A 75 7.71 14.72 -14.61
C TYR A 75 7.26 16.15 -14.88
N ASN A 76 6.31 16.64 -14.10
CA ASN A 76 6.03 18.07 -14.03
C ASN A 76 7.11 18.84 -13.23
N ALA A 77 7.00 20.16 -13.19
CA ALA A 77 7.93 21.03 -12.46
C ALA A 77 8.07 20.63 -10.97
N TYR A 78 6.97 20.18 -10.35
CA TYR A 78 6.91 19.74 -8.95
C TYR A 78 7.44 18.32 -8.71
N GLY A 79 7.89 17.61 -9.75
CA GLY A 79 8.46 16.27 -9.62
C GLY A 79 7.45 15.16 -9.47
N LYS A 80 6.21 15.38 -9.89
CA LYS A 80 5.20 14.34 -10.01
C LYS A 80 5.23 13.72 -11.40
N VAL A 81 5.03 12.41 -11.50
CA VAL A 81 5.10 11.65 -12.75
C VAL A 81 3.88 11.97 -13.62
N THR A 82 4.11 12.56 -14.79
CA THR A 82 3.04 12.90 -15.76
C THR A 82 2.85 11.84 -16.82
N ALA A 83 3.90 11.09 -17.15
CA ALA A 83 3.83 9.94 -18.04
C ALA A 83 4.81 8.85 -17.61
N GLU A 84 4.41 7.60 -17.80
CA GLU A 84 5.25 6.41 -17.64
C GLU A 84 5.08 5.51 -18.87
N TRP A 85 6.19 4.97 -19.36
CA TRP A 85 6.18 3.89 -20.34
C TRP A 85 6.65 2.61 -19.68
N ASP A 86 5.90 1.54 -19.86
CA ASP A 86 6.28 0.20 -19.38
C ASP A 86 7.29 -0.47 -20.32
N GLU A 87 7.71 -1.69 -19.98
CA GLU A 87 8.68 -2.47 -20.75
C GLU A 87 8.24 -2.77 -22.20
N LEU A 88 6.94 -2.72 -22.47
CA LEU A 88 6.33 -2.93 -23.79
C LEU A 88 6.16 -1.62 -24.57
N GLY A 89 6.57 -0.48 -23.98
CA GLY A 89 6.41 0.84 -24.57
C GLY A 89 4.99 1.40 -24.46
N ARG A 90 4.15 0.80 -23.62
CA ARG A 90 2.77 1.24 -23.38
C ARG A 90 2.77 2.42 -22.43
N GLU A 91 2.10 3.50 -22.82
CA GLU A 91 2.08 4.76 -22.07
C GLU A 91 0.93 4.80 -21.06
N THR A 92 1.21 5.23 -19.84
CA THR A 92 0.21 5.67 -18.85
C THR A 92 0.45 7.14 -18.54
N ARG A 93 -0.59 7.99 -18.59
CA ARG A 93 -0.48 9.42 -18.24
C ARG A 93 -1.23 9.74 -16.96
N ASN A 94 -0.67 10.65 -16.16
CA ASN A 94 -1.34 11.20 -14.99
C ASN A 94 -1.51 12.72 -15.16
N GLU A 95 -2.73 13.18 -14.95
CA GLU A 95 -3.07 14.59 -14.85
C GLU A 95 -3.26 14.97 -13.39
N TYR A 96 -2.99 16.22 -13.06
CA TYR A 96 -3.04 16.74 -11.71
C TYR A 96 -3.99 17.93 -11.62
N HIS A 97 -4.63 18.08 -10.48
CA HIS A 97 -5.42 19.28 -10.19
C HIS A 97 -4.53 20.54 -10.22
N PRO A 98 -4.97 21.65 -10.85
CA PRO A 98 -4.19 22.88 -10.91
C PRO A 98 -3.80 23.41 -9.52
N GLY A 99 -2.52 23.73 -9.33
CA GLY A 99 -1.99 24.23 -8.05
C GLY A 99 -1.98 23.20 -6.92
N LEU A 100 -2.46 21.97 -7.17
CA LEU A 100 -2.46 20.87 -6.22
C LEU A 100 -1.53 19.76 -6.75
N HIS A 101 -0.95 19.00 -5.84
CA HIS A 101 -0.12 17.84 -6.20
C HIS A 101 -0.91 16.54 -6.15
N LEU A 102 -2.20 16.62 -6.44
CA LEU A 102 -3.18 15.52 -6.40
C LEU A 102 -3.54 15.11 -7.82
N VAL A 103 -3.51 13.81 -8.08
CA VAL A 103 -3.90 13.25 -9.37
C VAL A 103 -5.39 13.48 -9.57
N SER A 104 -5.78 14.06 -10.70
CA SER A 104 -7.18 14.26 -11.09
C SER A 104 -7.66 13.19 -12.05
N ARG A 105 -6.75 12.65 -12.87
CA ARG A 105 -7.06 11.67 -13.89
C ARG A 105 -5.84 10.81 -14.20
N ARG A 106 -6.08 9.53 -14.48
CA ARG A 106 -5.09 8.59 -14.99
C ARG A 106 -5.62 8.02 -16.30
N ILE A 107 -4.80 8.02 -17.34
CA ILE A 107 -5.11 7.47 -18.65
C ILE A 107 -4.22 6.24 -18.84
N ASN A 108 -4.85 5.09 -19.00
CA ASN A 108 -4.20 3.80 -19.21
C ASN A 108 -3.75 3.64 -20.68
N PRO A 109 -2.90 2.65 -20.98
CA PRO A 109 -2.39 2.47 -22.34
C PRO A 109 -3.43 2.11 -23.41
N ASP A 110 -4.54 1.54 -23.01
CA ASP A 110 -5.68 1.23 -23.89
C ASP A 110 -6.60 2.45 -24.11
N GLY A 111 -6.24 3.61 -23.55
CA GLY A 111 -7.02 4.84 -23.61
C GLY A 111 -8.15 4.92 -22.56
N SER A 112 -8.38 3.85 -21.80
CA SER A 112 -9.30 3.88 -20.67
C SER A 112 -8.80 4.81 -19.57
N GLU A 113 -9.68 5.31 -18.73
CA GLU A 113 -9.33 6.32 -17.75
C GLU A 113 -9.94 6.07 -16.38
N LEU A 114 -9.23 6.53 -15.35
CA LEU A 114 -9.77 6.74 -14.02
C LEU A 114 -9.77 8.23 -13.72
N LYS A 115 -10.83 8.71 -13.08
CA LYS A 115 -10.90 10.09 -12.56
C LYS A 115 -10.97 10.07 -11.05
N TYR A 116 -10.37 11.07 -10.44
CA TYR A 116 -10.29 11.24 -9.00
C TYR A 116 -10.88 12.60 -8.63
N ARG A 117 -11.62 12.66 -7.51
CA ARG A 117 -12.11 13.90 -6.94
C ARG A 117 -11.66 14.08 -5.50
N ASN A 118 -11.29 15.31 -5.15
CA ASN A 118 -10.86 15.72 -3.82
C ASN A 118 -11.60 17.00 -3.42
N ASP A 119 -12.92 16.90 -3.22
CA ASP A 119 -13.83 18.06 -3.08
C ASP A 119 -14.12 18.50 -1.63
N ASN A 120 -13.52 17.85 -0.63
CA ASN A 120 -13.65 18.26 0.76
C ASN A 120 -12.57 19.26 1.18
N ALA A 121 -12.82 20.00 2.26
CA ALA A 121 -11.90 21.02 2.78
C ALA A 121 -10.50 20.48 3.17
N LYS A 122 -10.38 19.16 3.40
CA LYS A 122 -9.11 18.48 3.70
C LYS A 122 -8.44 17.88 2.47
N LEU A 123 -9.03 18.04 1.29
CA LEU A 123 -8.58 17.48 0.01
C LEU A 123 -8.41 15.95 0.03
N PHE A 124 -9.17 15.24 0.86
CA PHE A 124 -9.19 13.78 0.83
C PHE A 124 -9.89 13.27 -0.43
N LEU A 125 -9.51 12.08 -0.89
CA LEU A 125 -10.14 11.45 -2.05
C LEU A 125 -11.59 11.10 -1.72
N SER A 126 -12.54 11.73 -2.41
CA SER A 126 -13.97 11.54 -2.16
C SER A 126 -14.68 10.72 -3.24
N GLU A 127 -14.14 10.68 -4.46
CA GLU A 127 -14.70 9.89 -5.54
C GLU A 127 -13.62 9.35 -6.48
N ILE A 128 -13.82 8.12 -6.95
CA ILE A 128 -13.11 7.53 -8.08
C ILE A 128 -14.16 7.14 -9.12
N GLU A 129 -13.99 7.57 -10.37
CA GLU A 129 -14.74 7.07 -11.52
C GLU A 129 -13.82 6.11 -12.29
N ASN A 130 -14.28 4.88 -12.53
CA ASN A 130 -13.49 3.88 -13.26
C ASN A 130 -13.72 3.96 -14.77
N GLU A 131 -13.08 3.05 -15.51
CA GLU A 131 -13.09 2.97 -16.96
C GLU A 131 -14.49 2.70 -17.54
N HIS A 132 -15.41 2.20 -16.73
CA HIS A 132 -16.80 1.90 -17.08
C HIS A 132 -17.77 3.01 -16.66
N GLY A 133 -17.28 4.12 -16.10
CA GLY A 133 -18.10 5.20 -15.56
C GLY A 133 -18.77 4.85 -14.21
N GLU A 134 -18.41 3.73 -13.60
CA GLU A 134 -18.87 3.39 -12.25
C GLU A 134 -18.12 4.23 -11.23
N GLN A 135 -18.81 4.57 -10.13
CA GLN A 135 -18.30 5.49 -9.13
C GLN A 135 -18.08 4.79 -7.80
N HIS A 136 -16.91 5.01 -7.22
CA HIS A 136 -16.56 4.67 -5.85
C HIS A 136 -16.53 5.94 -5.02
N ARG A 137 -17.37 6.04 -3.98
CA ARG A 137 -17.52 7.26 -3.19
C ARG A 137 -17.10 7.05 -1.74
N ILE A 138 -16.39 8.02 -1.18
CA ILE A 138 -15.93 8.02 0.20
C ILE A 138 -16.41 9.32 0.87
N HIS A 139 -17.19 9.17 1.92
CA HIS A 139 -17.65 10.26 2.76
C HIS A 139 -16.88 10.25 4.07
N TYR A 140 -16.48 11.42 4.53
CA TYR A 140 -15.71 11.60 5.76
C TYR A 140 -16.51 12.35 6.82
N PHE A 141 -16.25 12.01 8.08
CA PHE A 141 -16.61 12.87 9.20
C PHE A 141 -15.71 14.12 9.21
N PRO A 142 -16.11 15.21 9.88
CA PRO A 142 -15.29 16.41 10.01
C PRO A 142 -13.89 16.15 10.62
N ASN A 143 -13.76 15.15 11.50
CA ASN A 143 -12.47 14.75 12.06
C ASN A 143 -11.54 14.06 11.03
N GLY A 144 -12.05 13.67 9.87
CA GLY A 144 -11.31 13.04 8.79
C GLY A 144 -11.39 11.51 8.75
N LEU A 145 -12.11 10.88 9.68
CA LEU A 145 -12.38 9.45 9.62
C LEU A 145 -13.42 9.14 8.53
N VAL A 146 -13.30 7.99 7.87
CA VAL A 146 -14.27 7.57 6.85
C VAL A 146 -15.61 7.29 7.52
N ALA A 147 -16.64 8.05 7.16
CA ALA A 147 -18.00 7.82 7.64
C ALA A 147 -18.70 6.72 6.86
N ARG A 148 -18.53 6.73 5.53
CA ARG A 148 -19.24 5.85 4.61
C ARG A 148 -18.42 5.67 3.33
N GLU A 149 -18.46 4.47 2.79
CA GLU A 149 -17.84 4.09 1.52
C GLU A 149 -18.89 3.39 0.66
N THR A 150 -18.99 3.74 -0.61
CA THR A 150 -19.87 3.09 -1.58
C THR A 150 -19.02 2.57 -2.73
N GLY A 151 -18.92 1.25 -2.83
CA GLY A 151 -18.23 0.46 -3.86
C GLY A 151 -18.68 0.78 -5.28
N PHE A 152 -17.85 0.45 -6.28
CA PHE A 152 -18.26 0.45 -7.69
C PHE A 152 -19.47 -0.46 -7.96
N ASP A 153 -19.61 -1.54 -7.18
CA ASP A 153 -20.75 -2.44 -7.23
C ASP A 153 -22.02 -1.87 -6.56
N GLY A 154 -21.97 -0.63 -6.04
CA GLY A 154 -23.04 0.04 -5.32
C GLY A 154 -23.23 -0.43 -3.88
N ARG A 155 -22.49 -1.46 -3.42
CA ARG A 155 -22.55 -1.86 -2.02
C ARG A 155 -21.95 -0.77 -1.15
N THR A 156 -22.53 -0.58 0.01
CA THR A 156 -22.10 0.48 0.92
C THR A 156 -21.60 -0.10 2.23
N THR A 157 -20.51 0.43 2.75
CA THR A 157 -20.09 0.23 4.14
C THR A 157 -20.16 1.55 4.92
N ALA A 158 -20.78 1.55 6.10
CA ALA A 158 -20.77 2.68 7.03
C ALA A 158 -19.97 2.33 8.29
N TYR A 159 -19.32 3.35 8.87
CA TYR A 159 -18.44 3.18 10.02
C TYR A 159 -18.85 4.10 11.16
N ARG A 160 -18.72 3.59 12.39
CA ARG A 160 -18.84 4.40 13.61
C ARG A 160 -17.63 4.21 14.50
N TYR A 161 -17.21 5.31 15.10
CA TYR A 161 -16.03 5.37 15.95
C TYR A 161 -16.40 5.84 17.35
N ASP A 162 -15.57 5.47 18.33
CA ASP A 162 -15.59 6.10 19.64
C ASP A 162 -14.96 7.52 19.59
N LEU A 163 -14.99 8.21 20.72
CA LEU A 163 -14.40 9.55 20.87
C LEU A 163 -12.86 9.55 20.72
N ASN A 164 -12.21 8.40 20.86
CA ASN A 164 -10.77 8.22 20.68
C ASN A 164 -10.41 7.86 19.23
N GLY A 165 -11.41 7.75 18.33
CA GLY A 165 -11.22 7.42 16.93
C GLY A 165 -11.09 5.91 16.64
N HIS A 166 -11.33 5.03 17.61
CA HIS A 166 -11.34 3.60 17.37
C HIS A 166 -12.67 3.15 16.75
N LEU A 167 -12.59 2.21 15.80
CA LEU A 167 -13.78 1.65 15.15
C LEU A 167 -14.57 0.79 16.14
N ASN A 168 -15.86 1.12 16.31
CA ASN A 168 -16.82 0.43 17.18
C ASN A 168 -17.86 -0.35 16.38
N GLU A 169 -18.26 0.14 15.20
CA GLU A 169 -19.28 -0.50 14.37
C GLU A 169 -18.93 -0.35 12.90
N LYS A 170 -19.12 -1.42 12.15
CA LYS A 170 -19.08 -1.47 10.70
C LYS A 170 -20.41 -2.07 10.22
N VAL A 171 -21.08 -1.39 9.31
CA VAL A 171 -22.34 -1.82 8.73
C VAL A 171 -22.16 -1.98 7.23
N GLU A 172 -22.39 -3.18 6.70
CA GLU A 172 -22.29 -3.46 5.27
C GLU A 172 -23.68 -3.68 4.69
N PHE A 173 -24.02 -2.92 3.65
CA PHE A 173 -25.29 -2.98 2.95
C PHE A 173 -25.10 -3.73 1.63
N GLY A 174 -25.76 -4.89 1.52
CA GLY A 174 -25.86 -5.66 0.29
C GLY A 174 -26.79 -5.02 -0.73
N LYS A 175 -26.76 -5.51 -1.98
CA LYS A 175 -27.60 -5.02 -3.09
C LYS A 175 -29.11 -5.19 -2.88
N GLN A 176 -29.52 -6.05 -1.95
CA GLN A 176 -30.92 -6.35 -1.63
C GLN A 176 -31.33 -5.79 -0.26
N GLU A 177 -30.72 -4.68 0.16
CA GLU A 177 -30.92 -4.05 1.48
C GLU A 177 -30.60 -4.96 2.67
N THR A 178 -29.87 -6.06 2.44
CA THR A 178 -29.38 -6.91 3.53
C THR A 178 -28.29 -6.19 4.28
N GLU A 179 -28.50 -5.99 5.58
CA GLU A 179 -27.54 -5.34 6.47
C GLU A 179 -26.74 -6.38 7.24
N LEU A 180 -25.41 -6.28 7.15
CA LEU A 180 -24.48 -7.04 7.97
C LEU A 180 -23.77 -6.11 8.95
N VAL A 181 -24.05 -6.27 10.24
CA VAL A 181 -23.48 -5.42 11.28
C VAL A 181 -22.39 -6.16 12.01
N THR A 182 -21.19 -5.58 12.03
CA THR A 182 -20.06 -6.02 12.86
C THR A 182 -19.78 -4.97 13.92
N ARG A 183 -19.90 -5.35 15.19
CA ARG A 183 -19.55 -4.49 16.33
C ARG A 183 -18.18 -4.88 16.86
N TYR A 184 -17.42 -3.94 17.40
CA TYR A 184 -16.11 -4.21 17.97
C TYR A 184 -16.17 -3.86 19.46
N GLU A 185 -15.83 -4.83 20.30
CA GLU A 185 -15.67 -4.61 21.73
C GLU A 185 -14.19 -4.40 22.04
N ARG A 186 -13.91 -3.39 22.87
CA ARG A 186 -12.55 -3.00 23.23
C ARG A 186 -12.38 -2.92 24.74
N ASP A 187 -11.17 -3.22 25.20
CA ASP A 187 -10.80 -3.05 26.59
C ASP A 187 -10.54 -1.57 26.90
N PRO A 188 -10.46 -1.20 28.20
CA PRO A 188 -10.17 0.17 28.62
C PRO A 188 -8.81 0.72 28.15
N MET A 189 -7.89 -0.14 27.66
CA MET A 189 -6.59 0.24 27.08
C MET A 189 -6.64 0.34 25.54
N GLY A 190 -7.81 0.18 24.92
CA GLY A 190 -8.02 0.29 23.47
C GLY A 190 -7.74 -1.00 22.69
N GLY A 191 -7.34 -2.08 23.37
CA GLY A 191 -7.16 -3.41 22.79
C GLY A 191 -8.49 -4.00 22.33
N CYS A 192 -8.50 -4.70 21.20
CA CYS A 192 -9.72 -5.34 20.68
C CYS A 192 -10.00 -6.63 21.47
N LEU A 193 -11.04 -6.65 22.28
CA LEU A 193 -11.40 -7.78 23.14
C LEU A 193 -12.05 -8.93 22.38
N LYS A 194 -12.80 -8.63 21.30
CA LYS A 194 -13.53 -9.63 20.52
C LYS A 194 -13.67 -9.16 19.08
N LYS A 195 -13.36 -10.02 18.11
CA LYS A 195 -13.89 -9.93 16.75
C LYS A 195 -15.17 -10.78 16.73
N PRO A 196 -16.36 -10.22 16.94
CA PRO A 196 -17.57 -11.02 16.85
C PRO A 196 -17.79 -11.47 15.41
N CYS A 197 -18.38 -12.66 15.30
CA CYS A 197 -18.86 -13.18 14.02
C CYS A 197 -19.90 -12.20 13.44
N PRO A 198 -19.95 -12.00 12.11
CA PRO A 198 -20.97 -11.16 11.50
C PRO A 198 -22.36 -11.70 11.85
N MET A 199 -23.19 -10.90 12.52
CA MET A 199 -24.59 -11.27 12.77
C MET A 199 -25.43 -10.80 11.58
N ALA A 200 -25.95 -11.72 10.77
CA ALA A 200 -27.19 -11.52 10.02
C ALA A 200 -28.35 -11.80 11.01
N MET A 201 -29.51 -11.15 11.05
CA MET A 201 -30.31 -10.37 10.11
C MET A 201 -31.19 -9.44 10.96
N LYS A 202 -31.34 -8.15 10.62
CA LYS A 202 -32.56 -7.40 10.96
C LYS A 202 -33.44 -7.38 9.72
N SER A 203 -34.18 -8.46 9.46
CA SER A 203 -35.40 -8.35 8.68
C SER A 203 -36.52 -7.93 9.63
N SER A 204 -37.46 -7.09 9.17
CA SER A 204 -38.65 -6.73 9.94
C SER A 204 -39.63 -7.91 10.00
N SER A 205 -39.25 -9.02 10.62
CA SER A 205 -40.13 -10.13 11.00
C SER A 205 -39.37 -11.06 11.93
N ALA A 206 -39.86 -11.20 13.15
CA ALA A 206 -39.26 -12.02 14.20
C ALA A 206 -39.15 -13.49 13.79
N MET A 207 -38.01 -14.14 14.07
CA MET A 207 -37.95 -15.51 14.58
C MET A 207 -36.52 -15.86 15.04
N THR A 208 -36.46 -16.42 16.24
CA THR A 208 -35.28 -17.02 16.89
C THR A 208 -34.78 -18.24 16.11
N SER A 209 -33.48 -18.32 15.84
CA SER A 209 -32.78 -19.61 15.79
C SER A 209 -31.26 -19.47 15.95
N THR A 210 -30.72 -20.40 16.73
CA THR A 210 -29.30 -20.66 16.96
C THR A 210 -28.77 -21.53 15.83
N VAL A 211 -27.61 -21.21 15.26
CA VAL A 211 -26.85 -22.18 14.43
C VAL A 211 -25.37 -22.12 14.75
N SER A 212 -24.82 -23.28 15.13
CA SER A 212 -23.39 -23.55 15.29
C SER A 212 -22.79 -24.09 13.99
N GLY A 213 -21.62 -23.60 13.59
CA GLY A 213 -20.78 -24.22 12.57
C GLY A 213 -19.53 -23.38 12.29
N PRO A 214 -18.32 -23.97 12.18
CA PRO A 214 -17.09 -23.21 12.04
C PRO A 214 -16.88 -22.85 10.57
N MET A 215 -16.89 -21.55 10.25
CA MET A 215 -16.45 -21.06 8.94
C MET A 215 -15.22 -20.18 9.14
N TRP A 216 -14.10 -20.65 8.61
CA TRP A 216 -12.83 -19.95 8.60
C TRP A 216 -12.95 -18.71 7.73
N MET A 217 -12.69 -17.53 8.28
CA MET A 217 -12.46 -16.34 7.48
C MET A 217 -11.25 -15.59 8.02
N MET A 218 -10.19 -15.58 7.20
CA MET A 218 -9.00 -14.78 7.45
C MET A 218 -9.40 -13.29 7.49
N ALA A 219 -9.17 -12.66 8.62
CA ALA A 219 -9.32 -11.22 8.73
C ALA A 219 -8.10 -10.52 8.15
N PRO A 220 -8.24 -9.50 7.28
CA PRO A 220 -7.14 -8.59 7.04
C PRO A 220 -6.95 -7.72 8.28
N SER A 221 -5.75 -7.74 8.85
CA SER A 221 -5.30 -6.85 9.92
C SER A 221 -4.87 -5.46 9.42
N HIS A 222 -5.21 -5.11 8.18
CA HIS A 222 -4.82 -3.86 7.55
C HIS A 222 -6.06 -3.02 7.26
N SER A 223 -5.96 -1.71 7.54
CA SER A 223 -6.98 -0.74 7.17
C SER A 223 -7.35 -0.93 5.68
N PRO A 224 -8.65 -1.06 5.31
CA PRO A 224 -9.07 -1.41 3.95
C PRO A 224 -8.58 -0.42 2.88
N LEU A 225 -8.39 0.85 3.28
CA LEU A 225 -7.74 1.88 2.47
C LEU A 225 -6.33 1.47 2.00
N ASN A 226 -5.55 0.78 2.83
CA ASN A 226 -4.17 0.45 2.51
C ASN A 226 -4.06 -0.67 1.47
N THR A 227 -5.02 -1.60 1.42
CA THR A 227 -5.00 -2.71 0.46
C THR A 227 -5.57 -2.30 -0.91
N MET A 228 -6.60 -1.44 -0.92
CA MET A 228 -7.27 -1.02 -2.17
C MET A 228 -6.55 0.13 -2.88
N LEU A 229 -6.04 1.14 -2.16
CA LEU A 229 -5.25 2.22 -2.76
C LEU A 229 -3.92 1.70 -3.33
N GLN A 230 -3.28 0.71 -2.69
CA GLN A 230 -2.09 0.04 -3.25
C GLN A 230 -2.41 -0.67 -4.58
N ALA A 231 -3.55 -1.38 -4.65
CA ALA A 231 -3.94 -2.15 -5.84
C ALA A 231 -4.41 -1.28 -7.01
N ILE A 232 -5.10 -0.16 -6.74
CA ILE A 232 -5.65 0.73 -7.78
C ILE A 232 -4.63 1.80 -8.21
N CYS A 233 -3.81 2.33 -7.29
CA CYS A 233 -2.81 3.34 -7.64
C CYS A 233 -1.49 2.74 -8.16
N TRP A 234 -1.14 1.49 -7.83
CA TRP A 234 0.15 0.90 -8.22
C TRP A 234 0.07 -0.57 -8.68
N PRO A 235 -0.27 -0.83 -9.95
CA PRO A 235 -0.12 -2.17 -10.51
C PRO A 235 1.35 -2.57 -10.79
N SER A 236 2.36 -1.70 -10.57
CA SER A 236 3.68 -1.94 -11.17
C SER A 236 4.88 -1.40 -10.39
N ILE A 237 4.98 -1.70 -9.09
CA ILE A 237 6.27 -1.69 -8.38
C ILE A 237 6.56 -3.09 -7.85
N ARG A 238 6.97 -4.00 -8.74
CA ARG A 238 7.53 -5.30 -8.33
C ARG A 238 8.66 -5.72 -9.26
N ALA A 239 9.64 -4.84 -9.43
CA ALA A 239 10.92 -5.20 -10.03
C ALA A 239 12.05 -4.35 -9.45
N GLY A 240 12.54 -4.71 -8.25
CA GLY A 240 13.90 -4.37 -7.78
C GLY A 240 14.38 -2.92 -7.96
N LEU A 241 13.48 -1.93 -7.90
CA LEU A 241 13.81 -0.51 -7.86
C LEU A 241 14.36 -0.19 -6.47
N PRO A 242 15.37 0.69 -6.33
CA PRO A 242 15.59 1.34 -5.05
C PRO A 242 14.28 2.04 -4.68
N ALA A 243 13.83 1.87 -3.43
CA ALA A 243 12.63 2.52 -2.95
C ALA A 243 12.72 4.04 -3.23
N ILE A 244 11.98 4.52 -4.23
CA ILE A 244 11.77 5.95 -4.42
C ILE A 244 10.81 6.33 -3.30
N SER A 245 11.41 6.67 -2.16
CA SER A 245 10.70 7.26 -1.04
C SER A 245 10.32 8.70 -1.41
N SER A 246 9.38 8.85 -2.34
CA SER A 246 8.56 10.07 -2.38
C SER A 246 7.41 9.84 -1.42
N MET A 247 7.71 9.99 -0.14
CA MET A 247 6.72 10.16 0.91
C MET A 247 5.71 11.20 0.45
N MET A 248 4.48 10.77 0.17
CA MET A 248 3.34 11.64 0.47
C MET A 248 3.39 11.88 1.98
N PRO A 249 3.23 13.12 2.46
CA PRO A 249 3.09 13.37 3.88
C PRO A 249 1.74 12.79 4.29
N TRP A 250 1.75 11.54 4.76
CA TRP A 250 0.68 11.06 5.63
C TRP A 250 0.85 11.82 6.93
N GLY A 251 -0.12 12.70 7.23
CA GLY A 251 -0.16 13.44 8.48
C GLY A 251 0.13 12.51 9.65
N GLY A 252 1.15 12.88 10.43
CA GLY A 252 1.68 12.07 11.51
C GLY A 252 0.63 11.75 12.55
N TRP A 253 0.66 10.50 13.01
CA TRP A 253 0.03 10.07 14.25
C TRP A 253 1.13 9.81 15.27
N PRO A 254 0.91 10.14 16.56
CA PRO A 254 1.96 10.18 17.57
C PRO A 254 2.52 8.78 17.85
N THR A 255 3.85 8.72 17.91
CA THR A 255 4.63 7.56 18.36
C THR A 255 4.36 7.29 19.83
N GLY A 256 3.57 6.26 20.13
CA GLY A 256 3.48 5.63 21.44
C GLY A 256 4.29 4.33 21.45
N SER A 257 5.42 4.36 22.14
CA SER A 257 6.37 3.26 22.33
C SER A 257 5.71 1.97 22.83
N CYS A 258 6.07 0.83 22.24
CA CYS A 258 5.75 -0.49 22.79
C CYS A 258 7.10 -1.21 23.08
N PRO A 259 7.45 -1.50 24.34
CA PRO A 259 8.65 -2.26 24.65
C PRO A 259 8.47 -3.75 24.35
N MET A 260 9.59 -4.37 23.99
CA MET A 260 9.76 -5.76 23.58
C MET A 260 9.25 -6.77 24.61
N ALA A 261 8.70 -7.87 24.07
CA ALA A 261 8.47 -9.13 24.75
C ALA A 261 9.78 -9.71 25.33
N THR A 262 9.72 -10.29 26.54
CA THR A 262 10.80 -11.11 27.09
C THR A 262 10.23 -12.43 27.64
N SER A 263 10.83 -13.53 27.17
CA SER A 263 11.04 -14.83 27.83
C SER A 263 9.85 -15.72 28.20
N TRP A 264 9.70 -16.83 27.46
CA TRP A 264 9.13 -18.08 27.95
C TRP A 264 10.22 -18.91 28.65
N LEU A 265 10.03 -19.24 29.92
CA LEU A 265 10.79 -20.26 30.65
C LEU A 265 10.10 -21.62 30.45
N THR A 266 10.83 -22.59 29.90
CA THR A 266 10.49 -24.02 29.89
C THR A 266 10.84 -24.66 31.23
N THR A 267 9.84 -25.22 31.92
CA THR A 267 10.04 -26.15 33.04
C THR A 267 10.01 -27.59 32.52
N THR A 268 11.10 -28.32 32.69
CA THR A 268 11.17 -29.78 32.45
C THR A 268 10.99 -30.51 33.79
N CYS A 269 9.99 -31.39 33.88
CA CYS A 269 9.88 -32.38 34.95
C CYS A 269 10.81 -33.57 34.64
N MET A 270 11.70 -33.92 35.57
CA MET A 270 12.28 -35.27 35.65
C MET A 270 11.63 -35.99 36.83
N ALA A 271 11.15 -37.22 36.56
CA ALA A 271 10.78 -38.18 37.59
C ALA A 271 12.04 -38.82 38.18
N SER A 272 12.00 -38.99 39.50
CA SER A 272 12.94 -39.71 40.36
C SER A 272 13.06 -41.19 40.05
#